data_AF-A0A288DJM8-F1
#
_entry.id   AF-A0A288DJM8-F1
#
_cell.length_a   1.000
_cell.length_b   1.000
_cell.length_c   1.000
_cell.angle_alpha   90.00
_cell.angle_beta   90.00
_cell.angle_gamma   90.00
#
_symmetry.space_group_name_H-M   'P 1'
#
loop_
_entity.id
_entity.type
_entity.pdbx_description
1 polymer ?
#
loop_
_entity_poly.entity_id
_entity_poly.type
_entity_poly.pdbx_seq_one_letter_code
_entity_poly.pdbx_strand_id
1 'polypeptide(L)'
;MLTAKESSEMLKNMSASERLEALKHKVGEKTRDALDAKIRETVAAYEKDISIVLKSDICTDKDKDISGLLKALGYTNIKVSSDFPSYGDNYEGTTTIKFSIPD
;
A
#
# COMPACT_ATOMS: atom_id res chain seq x y z
N MET A 1 17.36 14.86 14.05
CA MET A 1 17.30 14.09 12.80
C MET A 1 17.74 12.68 13.14
N LEU A 2 16.83 11.71 13.13
CA LEU A 2 17.18 10.30 13.37
C LEU A 2 17.85 9.74 12.10
N THR A 3 18.96 9.03 12.26
CA THR A 3 19.61 8.36 11.14
C THR A 3 18.77 7.18 10.65
N ALA A 4 18.97 6.74 9.40
CA ALA A 4 18.26 5.60 8.83
C ALA A 4 18.46 4.30 9.65
N LYS A 5 19.60 4.20 10.35
CA LYS A 5 19.93 3.07 11.22
C LYS A 5 19.13 3.13 12.52
N GLU A 6 19.07 4.29 13.18
CA GLU A 6 18.26 4.51 14.38
C GLU A 6 16.75 4.34 14.11
N SER A 7 16.29 4.82 12.96
CA SER A 7 14.89 4.63 12.54
C SER A 7 14.57 3.15 12.30
N SER A 8 15.52 2.39 11.76
CA SER A 8 15.35 0.94 11.54
C SER A 8 15.42 0.13 12.82
N GLU A 9 16.19 0.55 13.83
CA GLU A 9 16.26 -0.10 15.14
C GLU A 9 15.04 0.20 16.00
N MET A 10 14.54 1.45 15.97
CA MET A 10 13.25 1.78 16.61
C MET A 10 12.10 0.97 15.99
N LEU A 11 12.06 0.85 14.66
CA LEU A 11 11.10 -0.01 14.00
C LEU A 11 11.21 -1.45 14.47
N LYS A 12 12.42 -2.02 14.62
CA LYS A 12 12.60 -3.40 15.11
C LYS A 12 12.12 -3.66 16.55
N ASN A 13 12.03 -2.62 17.38
CA ASN A 13 11.56 -2.73 18.77
C ASN A 13 10.08 -2.37 18.96
N MET A 14 9.40 -1.82 17.94
CA MET A 14 7.96 -1.59 17.97
C MET A 14 7.18 -2.90 17.80
N SER A 15 6.09 -3.03 18.55
CA SER A 15 5.15 -4.13 18.37
C SER A 15 4.55 -4.10 16.95
N ALA A 16 4.10 -5.26 16.44
CA ALA A 16 3.51 -5.35 15.11
C ALA A 16 2.35 -4.36 14.91
N SER A 17 1.57 -4.12 15.96
CA SER A 17 0.47 -3.15 15.99
C SER A 17 0.95 -1.70 15.85
N GLU A 18 2.02 -1.30 16.55
CA GLU A 18 2.55 0.07 16.45
C GLU A 18 3.20 0.33 15.08
N ARG A 19 3.83 -0.69 14.48
CA ARG A 19 4.32 -0.61 13.10
C ARG A 19 3.17 -0.44 12.10
N LEU A 20 2.08 -1.16 12.33
CA LEU A 20 0.89 -1.08 11.50
C LEU A 20 0.28 0.32 11.54
N GLU A 21 0.12 0.89 12.74
CA GLU A 21 -0.41 2.24 12.91
C GLU A 21 0.51 3.30 12.28
N ALA A 22 1.83 3.18 12.46
CA ALA A 22 2.79 4.09 11.83
C ALA A 22 2.76 4.02 10.27
N LEU A 23 2.48 2.85 9.70
CA LEU A 23 2.36 2.65 8.25
C LEU A 23 1.00 3.13 7.71
N LYS A 24 -0.07 2.98 8.48
CA LYS A 24 -1.39 3.51 8.15
C LYS A 24 -1.39 5.04 7.97
N HIS A 25 -0.56 5.77 8.71
CA HIS A 25 -0.41 7.21 8.55
C HIS A 25 0.34 7.62 7.28
N LYS A 26 1.07 6.71 6.63
CA LYS A 26 1.83 6.99 5.40
C LYS A 26 1.05 6.74 4.13
N VAL A 27 -0.10 6.08 4.23
CA VAL A 27 -0.98 5.77 3.11
C VAL A 27 -2.29 6.52 3.33
N GLY A 28 -2.74 7.27 2.33
CA GLY A 28 -3.97 8.04 2.39
C GLY A 28 -5.18 7.20 2.80
N GLU A 29 -6.14 7.83 3.48
CA GLU A 29 -7.40 7.18 3.87
C GLU A 29 -8.15 6.60 2.68
N LYS A 30 -8.29 7.37 1.58
CA LYS A 30 -8.93 6.89 0.34
C LYS A 30 -8.27 5.63 -0.24
N THR A 31 -6.94 5.57 -0.27
CA THR A 31 -6.18 4.40 -0.73
C THR A 31 -6.43 3.20 0.17
N ARG A 32 -6.44 3.41 1.50
CA ARG A 32 -6.71 2.34 2.48
C ARG A 32 -8.14 1.82 2.35
N ASP A 33 -9.13 2.69 2.21
CA ASP A 33 -10.53 2.30 2.06
C ASP A 33 -10.76 1.52 0.76
N ALA A 34 -10.14 1.96 -0.34
CA ALA A 34 -10.23 1.26 -1.62
C ALA A 34 -9.56 -0.14 -1.57
N LEU A 35 -8.43 -0.25 -0.88
CA LEU A 35 -7.76 -1.53 -0.65
C LEU A 35 -8.63 -2.46 0.21
N ASP A 36 -9.17 -1.97 1.32
CA ASP A 36 -9.99 -2.77 2.23
C ASP A 36 -11.27 -3.26 1.55
N ALA A 37 -11.94 -2.40 0.78
CA ALA A 37 -13.09 -2.79 -0.03
C ALA A 37 -12.75 -3.93 -1.00
N LYS A 38 -11.63 -3.80 -1.73
CA LYS A 38 -11.22 -4.83 -2.69
C LYS A 38 -10.79 -6.14 -2.01
N ILE A 39 -10.13 -6.07 -0.86
CA ILE A 39 -9.79 -7.25 -0.06
C ILE A 39 -11.07 -8.00 0.34
N ARG A 40 -12.07 -7.28 0.87
CA ARG A 40 -13.35 -7.90 1.25
C ARG A 40 -14.05 -8.56 0.06
N GLU A 41 -14.10 -7.90 -1.09
CA GLU A 41 -14.65 -8.48 -2.33
C GLU A 41 -13.94 -9.78 -2.71
N THR A 42 -12.60 -9.77 -2.68
CA THR A 42 -11.78 -10.91 -3.12
C THR A 42 -11.94 -12.10 -2.17
N VAL A 43 -11.97 -11.85 -0.86
CA VAL A 43 -12.25 -12.88 0.16
C VAL A 43 -13.65 -13.46 -0.01
N ALA A 44 -14.66 -12.62 -0.28
CA ALA A 44 -16.03 -13.08 -0.53
C ALA A 44 -16.16 -13.90 -1.81
N ALA A 45 -15.30 -13.63 -2.81
CA ALA A 45 -15.19 -14.42 -4.04
C ALA A 45 -14.37 -15.72 -3.88
N TYR A 46 -13.82 -16.00 -2.69
CA TYR A 46 -12.89 -17.11 -2.44
C TYR A 46 -11.63 -17.07 -3.33
N GLU A 47 -11.24 -15.88 -3.76
CA GLU A 47 -10.03 -15.65 -4.53
C GLU A 47 -8.87 -15.28 -3.60
N LYS A 48 -7.63 -15.51 -4.08
CA LYS A 48 -6.41 -15.18 -3.32
C LYS A 48 -5.65 -13.99 -3.89
N ASP A 49 -5.79 -13.74 -5.19
CA ASP A 49 -5.05 -12.70 -5.89
C ASP A 49 -5.87 -11.43 -5.99
N ILE A 50 -5.28 -10.33 -5.53
CA ILE A 50 -5.87 -9.00 -5.54
C ILE A 50 -5.16 -8.17 -6.60
N SER A 51 -5.94 -7.54 -7.47
CA SER A 51 -5.46 -6.56 -8.44
C SER A 51 -6.40 -5.36 -8.44
N ILE A 52 -5.86 -4.19 -8.13
CA ILE A 52 -6.60 -2.93 -8.13
C ILE A 52 -5.81 -1.86 -8.86
N VAL A 53 -6.53 -1.01 -9.60
CA VAL A 53 -5.99 0.18 -10.24
C VAL A 53 -6.68 1.38 -9.61
N LEU A 54 -5.90 2.26 -9.00
CA LEU A 54 -6.38 3.47 -8.35
C LEU A 54 -6.00 4.68 -9.20
N LYS A 55 -6.93 5.61 -9.39
CA LYS A 55 -6.66 6.88 -10.04
C LYS A 55 -5.95 7.85 -9.09
N SER A 56 -5.33 8.89 -9.64
CA SER A 56 -4.58 9.90 -8.88
C SER A 56 -5.43 10.71 -7.90
N ASP A 57 -6.75 10.78 -8.07
CA ASP A 57 -7.66 11.41 -7.11
C ASP A 57 -7.91 10.54 -5.85
N ILE A 58 -7.63 9.24 -5.97
CA ILE A 58 -7.76 8.24 -4.90
C ILE A 58 -6.41 7.94 -4.26
N CYS A 59 -5.36 7.75 -5.07
CA CYS A 59 -4.04 7.35 -4.61
C CYS A 59 -2.97 8.26 -5.22
N THR A 60 -2.27 9.00 -4.36
CA THR A 60 -1.02 9.71 -4.67
C THR A 60 0.13 9.24 -3.77
N ASP A 61 -0.09 8.13 -3.06
CA ASP A 61 0.86 7.59 -2.10
C ASP A 61 2.07 7.00 -2.82
N LYS A 62 3.24 7.01 -2.16
CA LYS A 62 4.45 6.44 -2.74
C LYS A 62 4.33 4.92 -2.79
N ASP A 63 4.75 4.31 -3.90
CA ASP A 63 4.76 2.86 -4.09
C ASP A 63 5.44 2.09 -2.94
N LYS A 64 6.50 2.68 -2.37
CA LYS A 64 7.24 2.13 -1.23
C LYS A 64 6.43 2.08 0.06
N ASP A 65 5.56 3.07 0.28
CA ASP A 65 4.74 3.16 1.49
C ASP A 65 3.55 2.19 1.38
N ILE A 66 2.90 2.11 0.21
CA ILE A 66 1.84 1.13 -0.08
C ILE A 66 2.37 -0.31 0.06
N SER A 67 3.50 -0.60 -0.57
CA SER A 67 4.11 -1.94 -0.47
C SER A 67 4.58 -2.26 0.94
N GLY A 68 5.06 -1.27 1.69
CA GLY A 68 5.41 -1.43 3.11
C GLY A 68 4.21 -1.77 3.98
N LEU A 69 3.07 -1.09 3.78
CA LEU A 69 1.82 -1.36 4.47
C LEU A 69 1.33 -2.78 4.19
N LEU A 70 1.28 -3.19 2.91
CA LEU A 70 0.81 -4.52 2.52
C LEU A 70 1.71 -5.63 3.08
N LYS A 71 3.04 -5.44 3.10
CA LYS A 71 3.97 -6.38 3.72
C LYS A 71 3.75 -6.50 5.22
N ALA A 72 3.51 -5.38 5.90
CA ALA A 72 3.26 -5.38 7.35
C ALA A 72 1.93 -6.06 7.71
N LEU A 73 0.94 -6.01 6.81
CA LEU A 73 -0.32 -6.74 6.94
C LEU A 73 -0.18 -8.26 6.65
N GLY A 74 0.98 -8.72 6.21
CA GLY A 74 1.24 -10.14 5.92
C GLY A 74 0.88 -10.59 4.51
N TYR A 75 0.53 -9.68 3.61
CA TYR A 75 0.28 -10.02 2.21
C TYR A 75 1.58 -10.37 1.46
N THR A 76 1.43 -11.19 0.42
CA THR A 76 2.57 -11.72 -0.37
C THR A 76 2.47 -11.28 -1.82
N ASN A 77 3.52 -11.54 -2.62
CA ASN A 77 3.56 -11.21 -4.06
C ASN A 77 3.27 -9.73 -4.42
N ILE A 78 3.58 -8.81 -3.51
CA ILE A 78 3.23 -7.40 -3.64
C ILE A 78 4.01 -6.73 -4.77
N LYS A 79 3.27 -6.17 -5.74
CA LYS A 79 3.75 -5.31 -6.82
C LYS A 79 2.93 -4.03 -6.84
N VAL A 80 3.61 -2.90 -6.72
CA VAL A 80 3.00 -1.57 -6.82
C VAL A 80 3.73 -0.81 -7.92
N SER A 81 2.97 -0.22 -8.83
CA SER A 81 3.49 0.57 -9.93
C SER A 81 2.59 1.77 -10.13
N SER A 82 3.12 2.96 -9.85
CA SER A 82 2.43 4.19 -10.18
C SER A 82 2.97 4.83 -11.45
N ASP A 83 2.04 5.35 -12.24
CA ASP A 83 2.27 6.16 -13.41
C ASP A 83 1.66 7.54 -13.13
N PHE A 84 2.42 8.39 -12.42
CA PHE A 84 2.10 9.81 -12.23
C PHE A 84 2.93 10.62 -13.24
N PRO A 85 2.39 11.66 -13.89
CA PRO A 85 2.92 12.12 -15.17
C PRO A 85 4.35 12.64 -15.16
N SER A 86 5.07 12.30 -16.24
CA SER A 86 6.01 13.21 -16.93
C SER A 86 5.46 13.71 -18.27
N TYR A 87 4.19 13.43 -18.60
CA TYR A 87 3.63 13.71 -19.92
C TYR A 87 2.29 14.48 -19.85
N GLY A 88 2.38 15.81 -20.01
CA GLY A 88 1.29 16.69 -20.47
C GLY A 88 0.14 17.01 -19.49
N ASP A 89 -0.53 18.14 -19.75
CA ASP A 89 -1.56 18.76 -18.90
C ASP A 89 -2.86 17.94 -18.72
N ASN A 90 -3.02 16.82 -19.43
CA ASN A 90 -4.26 16.01 -19.44
C ASN A 90 -4.08 14.57 -18.96
N TYR A 91 -2.89 14.19 -18.48
CA TYR A 91 -2.65 12.81 -18.02
C TYR A 91 -3.13 12.62 -16.58
N GLU A 92 -4.13 11.75 -16.39
CA GLU A 92 -4.59 11.30 -15.08
C GLU A 92 -3.71 10.13 -14.63
N GLY A 93 -2.87 10.37 -13.61
CA GLY A 93 -1.96 9.33 -13.13
C GLY A 93 -2.71 8.17 -12.49
N THR A 94 -2.13 6.97 -12.55
CA THR A 94 -2.74 5.76 -11.94
C THR A 94 -1.73 4.94 -11.16
N THR A 95 -2.19 4.28 -10.10
CA THR A 95 -1.41 3.34 -9.29
C THR A 95 -2.02 1.96 -9.43
N THR A 96 -1.24 1.03 -9.99
CA THR A 96 -1.61 -0.39 -10.03
C THR A 96 -1.00 -1.12 -8.84
N ILE A 97 -1.82 -1.81 -8.07
CA ILE A 97 -1.44 -2.57 -6.88
C ILE A 97 -1.88 -4.02 -7.08
N LYS A 98 -0.95 -4.96 -6.96
CA LYS A 98 -1.19 -6.40 -7.03
C LYS A 98 -0.57 -7.10 -5.83
N PHE A 99 -1.28 -8.02 -5.20
CA PHE A 99 -0.79 -8.81 -4.06
C PHE A 99 -1.67 -10.05 -3.84
N SER A 100 -1.17 -10.99 -3.03
CA SER A 100 -1.89 -12.23 -2.72
C SER A 100 -2.13 -12.36 -1.21
N ILE A 101 -3.29 -12.91 -0.84
CA ILE A 101 -3.60 -13.34 0.52
C ILE A 101 -2.80 -14.62 0.82
N PRO A 102 -2.07 -14.69 1.95
CA PRO A 102 -1.32 -15.90 2.33
C PRO A 102 -2.26 -17.09 2.56
N ASP A 103 -1.75 -18.30 2.32
CA ASP A 103 -2.42 -19.58 2.61
C ASP A 103 -2.69 -19.81 4.10
#